data_AF-A0A9P8Q2W7-F1
#
_entry.id   AF-A0A9P8Q2W7-F1
#
_cell.length_a   1.000
_cell.length_b   1.000
_cell.length_c   1.000
_cell.angle_alpha   90.00
_cell.angle_beta   90.00
_cell.angle_gamma   90.00
#
_symmetry.space_group_name_H-M   'P 1'
#
loop_
_entity.id
_entity.type
_entity.pdbx_description
1 polymer ?
#
loop_
_entity_poly.entity_id
_entity_poly.type
_entity_poly.pdbx_seq_one_letter_code
_entity_poly.pdbx_strand_id
1 'polypeptide(L)'
;NMGHGERISGVDELGVADDFIDSKQRPVVAVNLKEYTIFPVYQTPSSFKLSSPSQELSFQAISDPEKNDWLYQLNFAKKHWFWSKSA
;
A
#
# COMPACT_ATOMS: atom_id res chain seq x y z
N ASN A 1 9.71 -14.08 28.06
CA ASN A 1 8.80 -14.89 27.25
C ASN A 1 7.51 -14.08 27.09
N MET A 2 7.41 -13.24 26.06
CA MET A 2 6.21 -12.41 25.81
C MET A 2 5.87 -12.54 24.33
N GLY A 3 4.76 -13.22 24.06
CA GLY A 3 4.18 -13.28 22.72
C GLY A 3 3.64 -11.91 22.37
N HIS A 4 4.18 -11.30 21.31
CA HIS A 4 3.53 -10.19 20.63
C HIS A 4 2.27 -10.75 19.95
N GLY A 5 1.16 -10.76 20.68
CA GLY A 5 -0.14 -11.08 20.12
C GLY A 5 -0.57 -9.94 19.22
N GLU A 6 -0.84 -10.25 17.95
CA GLU A 6 -1.47 -9.34 17.02
C GLU A 6 -2.79 -8.85 17.63
N ARG A 7 -2.92 -7.55 17.90
CA ARG A 7 -4.15 -6.95 18.44
C ARG A 7 -5.09 -6.63 17.29
N ILE A 8 -6.29 -7.18 17.34
CA ILE A 8 -7.38 -6.83 16.42
C ILE A 8 -8.03 -5.54 16.95
N SER A 9 -7.87 -4.44 16.21
CA SER A 9 -8.54 -3.18 16.51
C SER A 9 -9.87 -3.10 15.75
N GLY A 10 -10.92 -2.64 16.44
CA GLY A 10 -12.22 -2.37 15.81
C GLY A 10 -12.17 -1.11 14.95
N VAL A 11 -13.13 -0.95 14.03
CA VAL A 11 -13.22 0.24 13.15
C VAL A 11 -13.36 1.54 13.97
N ASP A 12 -14.05 1.49 15.11
CA ASP A 12 -14.20 2.63 16.03
C ASP A 12 -12.90 2.98 16.79
N GLU A 13 -11.90 2.09 16.78
CA GLU A 13 -10.57 2.36 17.37
C GLU A 13 -9.60 2.95 16.34
N LEU A 14 -9.96 2.97 15.06
CA LEU A 14 -9.18 3.62 14.02
C LEU A 14 -9.56 5.11 14.03
N GLY A 15 -8.60 5.97 14.38
CA GLY A 15 -8.81 7.42 14.29
C GLY A 15 -9.07 7.86 12.85
N VAL A 16 -9.61 9.07 12.69
CA VAL A 16 -9.87 9.64 11.36
C VAL A 16 -8.54 9.81 10.64
N ALA A 17 -8.40 9.27 9.43
CA ALA A 17 -7.14 9.25 8.69
C ALA A 17 -6.53 10.65 8.50
N ASP A 18 -7.40 11.66 8.30
CA ASP A 18 -7.00 13.07 8.13
C ASP A 18 -6.29 13.65 9.36
N ASP A 19 -6.59 13.15 10.56
CA ASP A 19 -5.95 13.60 11.80
C ASP A 19 -4.47 13.19 11.89
N PHE A 20 -4.04 12.24 11.05
CA PHE A 20 -2.67 11.73 11.03
C PHE A 20 -1.84 12.27 9.86
N ILE A 21 -2.40 13.11 9.00
CA ILE A 21 -1.67 13.69 7.85
C ILE A 21 -0.87 14.91 8.32
N ASP A 22 0.30 14.68 8.93
CA ASP A 22 1.29 15.75 9.11
C ASP A 22 2.13 15.89 7.84
N SER A 23 1.99 17.03 7.16
CA SER A 23 2.77 17.39 5.96
C SER A 23 4.30 17.35 6.15
N LYS A 24 4.81 17.32 7.39
CA LYS A 24 6.24 17.19 7.71
C LYS A 24 6.67 15.76 8.03
N GLN A 25 5.76 14.80 8.10
CA GLN A 25 6.12 13.41 8.38
C GLN A 25 6.86 12.79 7.21
N ARG A 26 7.94 12.09 7.53
CA ARG A 26 8.66 11.29 6.55
C ARG A 26 7.76 10.13 6.12
N PRO A 27 7.78 9.74 4.83
CA PRO A 27 7.07 8.55 4.38
C PRO A 27 7.45 7.35 5.25
N VAL A 28 6.44 6.68 5.80
CA VAL A 28 6.63 5.48 6.64
C VAL A 28 7.31 4.38 5.82
N VAL A 29 6.96 4.28 4.54
CA VAL A 29 7.59 3.36 3.58
C VAL A 29 7.75 4.06 2.24
N ALA A 30 8.93 3.98 1.66
CA ALA A 30 9.20 4.38 0.29
C ALA A 30 9.62 3.14 -0.53
N VAL A 31 8.91 2.85 -1.61
CA VAL A 31 9.15 1.68 -2.45
C VAL A 31 9.58 2.06 -3.87
N ASN A 32 10.62 1.41 -4.36
CA ASN A 32 11.00 1.48 -5.77
C ASN A 32 10.24 0.41 -6.56
N LEU A 33 9.16 0.81 -7.25
CA LEU A 33 8.27 -0.10 -7.97
C LEU A 33 8.94 -0.94 -9.06
N LYS A 34 10.17 -0.60 -9.51
CA LYS A 34 10.91 -1.36 -10.53
C LYS A 34 11.11 -2.83 -10.13
N GLU A 35 11.31 -3.09 -8.84
CA GLU A 35 11.64 -4.42 -8.29
C GLU A 35 10.41 -5.18 -7.78
N TYR A 36 9.23 -4.57 -7.84
CA TYR A 36 8.00 -5.13 -7.28
C TYR A 36 7.06 -5.66 -8.35
N THR A 37 6.50 -6.84 -8.13
CA THR A 37 5.34 -7.35 -8.86
C THR A 37 4.07 -6.88 -8.15
N ILE A 38 3.14 -6.30 -8.91
CA ILE A 38 1.88 -5.75 -8.41
C ILE A 38 0.74 -6.67 -8.88
N PHE A 39 -0.10 -7.14 -7.96
CA PHE A 39 -1.20 -8.04 -8.31
C PHE A 39 -2.41 -7.88 -7.39
N PRO A 40 -3.64 -8.05 -7.92
CA PRO A 40 -4.84 -8.12 -7.09
C PRO A 40 -4.84 -9.39 -6.22
N VAL A 41 -5.44 -9.28 -5.03
CA VAL A 41 -5.72 -10.42 -4.16
C VAL A 41 -7.21 -10.73 -4.24
N TYR A 42 -7.55 -11.97 -4.57
CA TYR A 42 -8.95 -12.38 -4.79
C TYR A 42 -9.64 -12.92 -3.53
N GLN A 43 -8.88 -13.30 -2.50
CA GLN A 43 -9.43 -13.84 -1.26
C GLN A 43 -9.86 -12.73 -0.27
N THR A 44 -9.35 -11.51 -0.45
CA THR A 44 -9.65 -10.37 0.42
C THR A 44 -10.29 -9.26 -0.41
N PRO A 45 -11.48 -8.76 -0.05
CA PRO A 45 -12.17 -7.71 -0.80
C PRO A 45 -11.32 -6.45 -0.95
N SER A 46 -11.35 -5.83 -2.12
CA SER A 46 -10.66 -4.56 -2.39
C SER A 46 -9.14 -4.59 -2.13
N SER A 47 -8.50 -5.75 -2.14
CA SER A 47 -7.08 -5.89 -1.78
C SER A 47 -6.14 -6.13 -2.95
N PHE A 48 -4.90 -5.69 -2.79
CA PHE A 48 -3.79 -5.92 -3.72
C PHE A 48 -2.46 -6.05 -2.97
N LYS A 49 -1.44 -6.60 -3.64
CA LYS A 49 -0.11 -6.83 -3.08
C LYS A 49 0.98 -6.30 -3.99
N LEU A 50 2.07 -5.89 -3.34
CA LEU A 50 3.36 -5.58 -3.94
C LEU A 50 4.36 -6.61 -3.40
N SER A 51 4.93 -7.44 -4.28
CA SER A 51 5.91 -8.46 -3.90
C SER A 51 7.25 -8.24 -4.59
N SER A 52 8.32 -8.18 -3.81
CA SER A 52 9.71 -8.25 -4.26
C SER A 52 10.40 -9.44 -3.58
N PRO A 53 11.63 -9.81 -3.99
CA PRO A 53 12.37 -10.90 -3.33
C PRO A 53 12.64 -10.67 -1.82
N SER A 54 12.64 -9.41 -1.37
CA SER A 54 12.98 -9.03 0.00
C SER A 54 11.79 -8.58 0.83
N GLN A 55 10.66 -8.23 0.21
CA GLN A 55 9.54 -7.63 0.91
C GLN A 55 8.21 -7.94 0.22
N GLU A 56 7.20 -8.24 1.03
CA GLU A 56 5.80 -8.30 0.61
C GLU A 56 4.99 -7.24 1.36
N LEU A 57 4.22 -6.45 0.63
CA LEU A 57 3.33 -5.43 1.16
C LEU A 57 1.90 -5.73 0.71
N SER A 58 0.97 -5.72 1.66
CA SER A 58 -0.46 -5.93 1.41
C SER A 58 -1.24 -4.65 1.68
N PHE A 59 -2.15 -4.31 0.78
CA PHE A 59 -2.98 -3.12 0.86
C PHE A 59 -4.44 -3.50 0.64
N GLN A 60 -5.33 -2.74 1.27
CA GLN A 60 -6.78 -2.85 1.10
C GLN A 60 -7.36 -1.45 0.88
N ALA A 61 -8.04 -1.27 -0.24
CA ALA A 61 -8.79 -0.06 -0.55
C ALA A 61 -10.20 -0.12 0.06
N ILE A 62 -10.90 1.01 0.09
CA ILE A 62 -12.26 1.07 0.66
C ILE A 62 -13.31 0.45 -0.28
N SER A 63 -12.96 0.27 -1.57
CA SER A 63 -13.84 -0.31 -2.58
C SER A 63 -13.07 -0.96 -3.75
N ASP A 64 -13.73 -1.83 -4.50
CA ASP A 64 -13.15 -2.46 -5.70
C ASP A 64 -12.80 -1.45 -6.81
N PRO A 65 -13.62 -0.41 -7.10
CA PRO A 65 -13.23 0.66 -8.02
C PRO A 65 -11.94 1.36 -7.60
N GLU A 66 -11.80 1.68 -6.31
CA GLU A 66 -10.59 2.33 -5.79
C GLU A 66 -9.37 1.40 -5.87
N LYS A 67 -9.53 0.11 -5.52
CA LYS A 67 -8.49 -0.91 -5.74
C LYS A 67 -8.04 -0.93 -7.21
N ASN A 68 -8.99 -0.89 -8.15
CA ASN A 68 -8.67 -0.93 -9.57
C ASN A 68 -7.93 0.35 -10.04
N ASP A 69 -8.28 1.51 -9.51
CA ASP A 69 -7.55 2.76 -9.77
C ASP A 69 -6.12 2.68 -9.20
N TRP A 70 -5.94 2.22 -7.96
CA TRP A 70 -4.61 1.95 -7.39
C TRP A 70 -3.77 1.03 -8.27
N LEU A 71 -4.34 -0.10 -8.71
CA LEU A 71 -3.66 -1.02 -9.61
C LEU A 71 -3.27 -0.37 -10.94
N TYR A 72 -4.14 0.47 -11.51
CA TYR A 72 -3.84 1.22 -12.73
C TYR A 72 -2.69 2.20 -12.51
N GLN A 73 -2.77 3.05 -11.49
CA GLN A 73 -1.75 4.07 -11.18
C GLN A 73 -0.40 3.45 -10.87
N LEU A 74 -0.36 2.40 -10.03
CA LEU A 74 0.89 1.71 -9.67
C LEU A 74 1.54 1.04 -10.88
N ASN A 75 0.76 0.41 -11.75
CA ASN A 75 1.29 -0.18 -12.98
C ASN A 75 1.76 0.88 -13.98
N PHE A 76 1.06 2.00 -14.08
CA PHE A 76 1.48 3.14 -14.89
C PHE A 76 2.82 3.70 -14.38
N ALA A 77 2.92 3.99 -13.08
CA ALA A 77 4.13 4.50 -12.46
C ALA A 77 5.31 3.52 -12.59
N LYS A 78 5.06 2.21 -12.41
CA LYS A 78 6.09 1.18 -12.61
C LYS A 78 6.62 1.16 -14.05
N LYS A 79 5.74 1.24 -15.07
CA LYS A 79 6.16 1.24 -16.49
C LYS A 79 6.95 2.50 -16.85
N HIS A 80 6.60 3.61 -16.23
CA HIS A 80 7.15 4.93 -16.54
C HIS A 80 8.14 5.44 -15.49
N TRP A 81 8.70 4.52 -14.70
CA TRP A 81 9.61 4.85 -13.59
C TRP A 81 10.79 5.73 -14.03
N PHE A 82 11.20 5.66 -15.30
CA PHE A 82 12.30 6.46 -15.85
C PHE A 82 12.01 7.97 -15.88
N TRP A 83 10.74 8.39 -15.97
CA TRP A 83 10.38 9.81 -15.86
C TRP A 83 10.50 10.36 -14.44
N SER A 84 10.58 9.50 -13.41
CA SER A 84 10.82 9.95 -12.02
C SER A 84 12.21 10.55 -11.78
N LYS A 85 13.15 10.36 -12.72
CA LYS A 85 14.53 10.88 -12.63
C LYS A 85 14.75 12.17 -13.43
N SER A 86 13.74 12.67 -14.13
CA SER A 86 13.84 13.81 -15.04
C SER A 86 13.13 15.08 -14.53
N ALA A 87 12.81 15.14 -13.24
CA ALA A 87 12.26 16.31 -12.56
C ALA A 87 13.20 16.77 -11.45
#